data_AF-A0A7C8YLN7-F1
#
_entry.id   AF-A0A7C8YLN7-F1
#
_cell.length_a   1.000
_cell.length_b   1.000
_cell.length_c   1.000
_cell.angle_alpha   90.00
_cell.angle_beta   90.00
_cell.angle_gamma   90.00
#
_symmetry.space_group_name_H-M   'P 1'
#
loop_
_entity.id
_entity.type
_entity.pdbx_description
1 polymer ?
#
loop_
_entity_poly.entity_id
_entity_poly.type
_entity_poly.pdbx_seq_one_letter_code
_entity_poly.pdbx_strand_id
1 'polypeptide(L)'
;MITMVVGEIANFVAYAFAPAILVTPLGALSIIISAVLAHIILRERLHIFGAVGCILCIVGSIVIVLHAPQERQIESVKEVWDLATEPGFLLYAVLVLVLVFVLVVHFVPLYGQTHVMV
;
A
#
# COMPACT_ATOMS: atom_id res chain seq x y z
N MET A 1 -16.19 -12.20 9.36
CA MET A 1 -16.22 -12.61 7.93
C MET A 1 -17.09 -11.69 7.09
N ILE A 2 -18.36 -11.44 7.45
CA ILE A 2 -19.25 -10.54 6.68
C ILE A 2 -18.67 -9.13 6.50
N THR A 3 -18.11 -8.54 7.58
CA THR A 3 -17.48 -7.20 7.53
C THR A 3 -16.27 -7.12 6.61
N MET A 4 -15.47 -8.20 6.53
CA MET A 4 -14.32 -8.29 5.62
C MET A 4 -14.77 -8.32 4.16
N VAL A 5 -15.78 -9.15 3.84
CA VAL A 5 -16.34 -9.23 2.49
C VAL A 5 -16.91 -7.89 2.05
N VAL A 6 -17.65 -7.20 2.94
CA VAL A 6 -18.17 -5.86 2.65
C VAL A 6 -17.05 -4.85 2.43
N GLY A 7 -15.98 -4.91 3.23
CA GLY A 7 -14.80 -4.06 3.07
C GLY A 7 -14.10 -4.24 1.72
N GLU A 8 -13.90 -5.49 1.29
CA GLU A 8 -13.30 -5.79 -0.02
C GLU A 8 -14.17 -5.31 -1.19
N ILE A 9 -15.50 -5.46 -1.10
CA ILE A 9 -16.42 -4.93 -2.11
C ILE A 9 -16.34 -3.40 -2.16
N ALA A 10 -16.31 -2.73 -1.01
CA ALA A 10 -16.18 -1.27 -0.96
C ALA A 10 -14.83 -0.79 -1.52
N ASN A 11 -13.75 -1.53 -1.26
CA ASN A 11 -12.42 -1.27 -1.81
C ASN A 11 -12.41 -1.41 -3.34
N PHE A 12 -13.05 -2.46 -3.88
CA PHE A 12 -13.21 -2.64 -5.32
C PHE A 12 -13.99 -1.49 -5.97
N VAL A 13 -15.10 -1.08 -5.34
CA VAL A 13 -15.89 0.07 -5.79
C VAL A 13 -15.04 1.34 -5.78
N ALA A 14 -14.21 1.57 -4.75
CA ALA A 14 -13.33 2.73 -4.69
C ALA A 14 -12.34 2.79 -5.87
N TYR A 15 -11.74 1.66 -6.24
CA TYR A 15 -10.85 1.59 -7.42
C TYR A 15 -11.57 1.79 -8.76
N ALA A 16 -12.87 1.50 -8.83
CA ALA A 16 -13.65 1.77 -10.04
C ALA A 16 -13.95 3.26 -10.24
N PHE A 17 -14.03 4.03 -9.16
CA PHE A 17 -14.36 5.46 -9.20
C PHE A 17 -13.16 6.40 -9.08
N ALA A 18 -12.06 5.94 -8.49
CA ALA A 18 -10.87 6.74 -8.25
C ALA A 18 -9.59 6.00 -8.66
N PRO A 19 -8.59 6.73 -9.19
CA PRO A 19 -7.28 6.17 -9.50
C PRO A 19 -6.60 5.59 -8.26
N ALA A 20 -5.78 4.55 -8.45
CA ALA A 20 -5.15 3.81 -7.36
C ALA A 20 -4.26 4.70 -6.47
N ILE A 21 -3.66 5.75 -7.06
CA ILE A 21 -2.84 6.71 -6.31
C ILE A 21 -3.65 7.49 -5.25
N LEU A 22 -4.95 7.67 -5.46
CA LEU A 22 -5.84 8.35 -4.51
C LEU A 22 -6.46 7.37 -3.51
N VAL A 23 -6.65 6.11 -3.88
CA VAL A 23 -7.20 5.09 -2.97
C VAL A 23 -6.17 4.66 -1.90
N THR A 24 -4.90 4.62 -2.26
CA THR A 24 -3.80 4.27 -1.32
C THR A 24 -3.73 5.16 -0.07
N PRO A 25 -3.77 6.51 -0.15
CA PRO A 25 -3.79 7.38 1.02
C PRO A 25 -5.10 7.29 1.82
N LEU A 26 -6.23 6.91 1.21
CA LEU A 26 -7.46 6.60 1.97
C LEU A 26 -7.25 5.39 2.90
N GLY A 27 -6.44 4.41 2.49
CA GLY A 27 -6.04 3.30 3.35
C GLY A 27 -5.27 3.76 4.60
N ALA A 28 -4.38 4.74 4.45
CA ALA A 28 -3.66 5.33 5.58
C ALA A 28 -4.61 6.08 6.56
N LEU A 29 -5.66 6.73 6.04
CA LEU A 29 -6.70 7.34 6.90
C LEU A 29 -7.46 6.30 7.72
N SER A 30 -7.66 5.08 7.19
CA SER A 30 -8.30 3.98 7.92
C SER A 30 -7.53 3.60 9.20
N ILE A 31 -6.20 3.67 9.18
CA ILE A 31 -5.35 3.43 10.36
C ILE A 31 -5.64 4.47 11.45
N ILE A 32 -5.79 5.73 11.06
CA ILE A 32 -6.09 6.83 11.99
C ILE A 32 -7.48 6.65 12.60
N ILE A 33 -8.49 6.33 11.78
CA ILE A 33 -9.84 6.05 12.26
C ILE A 33 -9.82 4.88 13.24
N SER A 34 -9.08 3.82 12.92
CA SER A 34 -8.93 2.66 13.79
C SER A 34 -8.27 3.01 15.13
N ALA A 35 -7.23 3.86 15.13
CA ALA A 35 -6.57 4.34 16.33
C ALA A 35 -7.51 5.19 17.23
N VAL A 36 -8.34 6.04 16.62
CA VAL A 36 -9.36 6.84 17.34
C VAL A 36 -10.44 5.94 17.92
N LEU A 37 -10.94 4.97 17.13
CA LEU A 37 -11.95 4.03 17.58
C LEU A 37 -11.44 3.13 18.71
N ALA A 38 -10.18 2.68 18.65
CA ALA A 38 -9.54 1.93 19.73
C ALA A 38 -9.45 2.77 21.01
N HIS A 39 -9.10 4.06 20.91
CA HIS A 39 -9.08 4.97 22.06
C HIS A 39 -10.46 5.10 22.73
N ILE A 40 -11.54 5.15 21.94
CA ILE A 40 -12.90 5.35 22.44
C ILE A 40 -13.52 4.03 22.96
N ILE A 41 -13.44 2.96 22.17
CA ILE A 41 -14.11 1.67 22.45
C ILE A 41 -13.31 0.84 23.45
N LEU A 42 -12.00 0.71 23.25
CA LEU A 42 -11.12 -0.10 24.13
C LEU A 42 -10.60 0.70 25.33
N ARG A 43 -10.81 2.03 25.36
CA ARG A 43 -10.29 2.96 26.39
C ARG A 43 -8.76 2.91 26.54
N GLU A 44 -8.05 2.46 25.53
CA GLU A 44 -6.58 2.45 25.52
C GLU A 44 -6.05 3.88 25.43
N ARG A 45 -5.09 4.24 26.28
CA ARG A 45 -4.45 5.56 26.23
C ARG A 45 -3.58 5.64 24.99
N LEU A 46 -3.91 6.52 24.05
CA LEU A 46 -3.05 6.79 22.90
C LEU A 46 -1.78 7.50 23.40
N HIS A 47 -0.67 6.78 23.40
CA HIS A 47 0.62 7.31 23.85
C HIS A 47 1.07 8.49 22.97
N ILE A 48 1.90 9.40 23.49
CA ILE A 48 2.40 10.58 22.74
C ILE A 48 3.04 10.15 21.42
N PHE A 49 3.79 9.04 21.42
CA PHE A 49 4.35 8.46 20.18
C PHE A 49 3.29 8.00 19.17
N GLY A 50 2.13 7.50 19.63
CA GLY A 50 1.01 7.13 18.76
C GLY A 50 0.36 8.36 18.13
N ALA A 51 0.20 9.45 18.90
CA ALA A 51 -0.30 10.72 18.38
C ALA A 51 0.65 11.33 17.33
N VAL A 52 1.96 11.30 17.59
CA VAL A 52 2.99 11.72 16.63
C VAL A 52 2.94 10.86 15.36
N GLY A 53 2.77 9.53 15.50
CA GLY A 53 2.60 8.61 14.39
C GLY A 53 1.38 8.95 13.52
N CYS A 54 0.23 9.25 14.13
CA CYS A 54 -0.96 9.69 13.41
C CYS A 54 -0.72 10.98 12.63
N ILE A 55 -0.07 11.98 13.24
CA ILE A 55 0.27 13.24 12.57
C ILE A 55 1.19 12.98 11.38
N LEU A 56 2.24 12.16 11.57
CA LEU A 56 3.18 11.80 10.51
C LEU A 56 2.48 11.07 9.36
N CYS A 57 1.52 10.20 9.66
CA CYS A 57 0.73 9.47 8.68
C CYS A 57 -0.18 10.41 7.86
N ILE A 58 -0.79 11.41 8.49
CA ILE A 58 -1.57 12.46 7.80
C ILE A 58 -0.67 13.24 6.85
N VAL A 59 0.47 13.73 7.36
CA VAL A 59 1.44 14.50 6.55
C VAL A 59 1.93 13.67 5.37
N GLY A 60 2.34 12.42 5.61
CA GLY A 60 2.78 11.51 4.56
C GLY A 60 1.70 11.27 3.50
N SER A 61 0.45 11.03 3.93
CA SER A 61 -0.67 10.82 3.00
C SER A 61 -0.93 12.05 2.13
N ILE A 62 -0.90 13.25 2.72
CA ILE A 62 -1.05 14.51 1.97
C ILE A 62 0.11 14.72 1.00
N VAL A 63 1.35 14.46 1.43
CA VAL A 63 2.54 14.58 0.58
C VAL A 63 2.46 13.65 -0.63
N ILE A 64 2.02 12.39 -0.43
CA ILE A 64 1.82 11.41 -1.52
C ILE A 64 0.76 11.92 -2.50
N VAL A 65 -0.38 12.42 -2.01
CA VAL A 65 -1.44 12.96 -2.88
C VAL A 65 -0.98 14.19 -3.65
N LEU A 66 -0.23 15.09 -3.01
CA LEU A 66 0.22 16.34 -3.63
C LEU A 66 1.34 16.13 -4.66
N HIS A 67 2.24 15.18 -4.39
CA HIS A 67 3.34 14.84 -5.31
C HIS A 67 2.98 13.73 -6.28
N ALA A 68 1.75 13.21 -6.22
CA ALA A 68 1.25 12.25 -7.19
C ALA A 68 1.33 12.89 -8.58
N PRO A 69 2.21 12.41 -9.48
CA PRO A 69 2.14 12.84 -10.87
C PRO A 69 0.76 12.46 -11.39
N GLN A 70 0.17 13.31 -12.24
CA GLN A 70 -1.10 12.96 -12.85
C GLN A 70 -0.93 11.63 -13.59
N GLU A 71 -1.69 10.62 -13.17
CA GLU A 71 -1.74 9.34 -13.85
C GLU A 71 -2.09 9.66 -15.32
N ARG A 72 -1.15 9.38 -16.24
CA ARG A 72 -1.47 9.41 -17.67
C ARG A 72 -2.64 8.44 -17.83
N GLN A 73 -3.76 8.93 -18.34
CA GLN A 73 -4.85 8.07 -18.74
C GLN A 73 -4.32 7.20 -19.89
N ILE A 74 -3.87 5.99 -19.58
CA ILE A 74 -3.44 5.05 -20.60
C ILE A 74 -4.71 4.56 -21.27
N GLU A 75 -5.14 5.25 -22.32
CA GLU A 75 -6.39 4.96 -23.05
C GLU A 75 -6.28 3.68 -23.90
N SER A 76 -5.09 3.07 -24.03
CA SER A 76 -4.89 1.93 -24.93
C SER A 76 -3.96 0.83 -24.40
N VAL A 77 -4.41 -0.43 -24.51
CA VAL A 77 -3.66 -1.66 -24.17
C VAL A 77 -2.31 -1.73 -24.90
N LYS A 78 -2.23 -1.13 -26.09
CA LYS A 78 -1.02 -1.10 -26.90
C LYS A 78 0.08 -0.23 -26.28
N GLU A 79 -0.30 0.84 -25.59
CA GLU A 79 0.62 1.76 -24.92
C GLU A 79 1.15 1.15 -23.63
N VAL A 80 0.32 0.37 -22.91
CA VAL A 80 0.78 -0.48 -21.79
C VAL A 80 1.81 -1.50 -22.28
N TRP A 81 1.57 -2.12 -23.44
CA TRP A 81 2.47 -3.13 -23.99
C TRP A 81 3.83 -2.56 -24.42
N ASP A 82 3.83 -1.36 -25.02
CA ASP A 82 5.07 -0.65 -25.36
C ASP A 82 5.84 -0.22 -24.10
N LEU A 83 5.16 0.30 -23.08
CA LEU A 83 5.79 0.62 -21.78
C LEU A 83 6.35 -0.64 -21.08
N ALA A 84 5.62 -1.76 -21.14
CA ALA A 84 6.07 -3.03 -20.56
C ALA A 84 7.27 -3.64 -21.30
N THR A 85 7.45 -3.30 -22.59
CA THR A 85 8.58 -3.76 -23.41
C THR A 85 9.76 -2.79 -23.33
N GLU A 86 9.62 -1.66 -22.63
CA GLU A 86 10.71 -0.71 -22.45
C GLU A 86 11.86 -1.39 -21.68
N PRO A 87 13.12 -1.28 -22.16
CA PRO A 87 14.24 -2.03 -21.59
C PRO A 87 14.49 -1.72 -20.10
N GLY A 88 14.12 -0.53 -19.64
CA GLY A 88 14.18 -0.15 -18.22
C GLY A 88 13.22 -0.95 -17.35
N PHE A 89 11.97 -1.13 -17.79
CA PHE A 89 10.97 -1.92 -17.06
C PHE A 89 11.32 -3.40 -17.04
N LEU A 90 11.79 -3.95 -18.17
CA LEU A 90 12.24 -5.34 -18.25
C LEU A 90 13.42 -5.64 -17.32
N LEU A 91 14.44 -4.77 -17.29
CA LEU A 91 15.57 -4.92 -16.37
C LEU A 91 15.09 -4.90 -14.91
N TYR A 92 14.22 -3.95 -14.57
CA TYR A 92 13.63 -3.85 -13.24
C TYR A 92 12.85 -5.11 -12.86
N ALA A 93 11.96 -5.59 -13.74
CA ALA A 93 11.16 -6.78 -13.52
C ALA A 93 12.03 -8.03 -13.30
N VAL A 94 13.07 -8.22 -14.12
CA VAL A 94 14.01 -9.34 -13.95
C VAL A 94 14.77 -9.23 -12.62
N LEU A 95 15.24 -8.04 -12.24
CA LEU A 95 15.91 -7.81 -10.96
C LEU A 95 15.00 -8.16 -9.77
N VAL A 96 13.74 -7.70 -9.80
CA VAL A 96 12.75 -8.00 -8.75
C VAL A 96 12.49 -9.51 -8.67
N LEU A 97 12.32 -10.18 -9.81
CA LEU A 97 12.11 -11.64 -9.84
C LEU A 97 13.30 -12.40 -9.26
N VAL A 98 14.53 -12.02 -9.61
CA VAL A 98 15.75 -12.63 -9.05
C VAL A 98 15.83 -12.40 -7.55
N LEU A 99 15.55 -11.17 -7.09
CA LEU A 99 15.60 -10.82 -5.67
C LEU A 99 14.54 -11.58 -4.86
N VAL A 100 13.30 -11.65 -5.34
CA VAL A 100 12.23 -12.45 -4.73
C VAL A 100 12.62 -13.92 -4.68
N PHE A 101 13.19 -14.46 -5.77
CA PHE A 101 13.65 -15.84 -5.81
C PHE A 101 14.75 -16.11 -4.77
N VAL A 102 15.73 -15.21 -4.63
CA VAL A 102 16.79 -15.32 -3.62
C VAL A 102 16.20 -15.24 -2.20
N LEU A 103 15.27 -14.33 -1.96
CA LEU A 103 14.60 -14.21 -0.66
C LEU A 103 13.86 -15.50 -0.29
N VAL A 104 13.06 -16.04 -1.21
CA VAL A 104 12.26 -17.25 -0.97
C VAL A 104 13.12 -18.50 -0.83
N VAL A 105 14.13 -18.68 -1.69
CA VAL A 105 14.93 -19.91 -1.72
C VAL A 105 16.04 -19.90 -0.67
N HIS A 106 16.60 -18.73 -0.35
CA HIS A 106 17.74 -18.64 0.57
C HIS A 106 17.37 -18.07 1.94
N PHE A 107 16.64 -16.95 2.00
CA PHE A 107 16.40 -16.23 3.26
C PHE A 107 15.23 -16.80 4.07
N VAL A 108 14.13 -17.20 3.43
CA VAL A 108 12.98 -17.82 4.12
C VAL A 108 13.37 -19.09 4.89
N PRO A 109 14.14 -20.06 4.35
CA PRO A 109 14.53 -21.24 5.13
C PRO A 109 15.55 -20.93 6.25
N LEU A 110 16.33 -19.85 6.11
CA LEU A 110 17.34 -19.47 7.10
C LEU A 110 16.79 -18.59 8.23
N TYR A 111 15.79 -17.73 7.97
CA TYR A 111 15.33 -16.69 8.90
C TYR A 111 13.80 -16.63 9.10
N GLY A 112 13.01 -17.38 8.34
CA GLY A 112 11.55 -17.28 8.31
C GLY A 112 10.81 -17.72 9.58
N GLN A 113 11.52 -18.17 10.62
CA GLN A 113 10.95 -18.50 11.95
C GLN A 113 11.37 -17.53 13.05
N THR A 114 12.28 -16.58 12.78
CA THR A 114 12.91 -15.76 13.84
C THR A 114 12.68 -14.26 13.67
N HIS A 115 12.39 -13.78 12.46
CA HIS A 115 12.18 -12.35 12.20
C HIS A 115 10.95 -12.14 11.29
N VAL A 116 9.93 -11.44 11.79
CA VAL A 116 8.68 -11.10 11.08
C VAL A 116 8.92 -10.16 9.87
N MET A 117 10.16 -9.75 9.63
CA MET A 117 10.58 -8.88 8.53
C MET A 117 11.07 -9.65 7.29
N VAL A 118 11.10 -10.99 7.33
CA VAL A 118 11.42 -11.89 6.20
C VAL A 118 10.23 -12.78 5.88
#